data_AF-A0A945PCG9-F1
#
_entry.id   AF-A0A945PCG9-F1
#
_cell.length_a   1.000
_cell.length_b   1.000
_cell.length_c   1.000
_cell.angle_alpha   90.00
_cell.angle_beta   90.00
_cell.angle_gamma   90.00
#
_symmetry.space_group_name_H-M   'P 1'
#
loop_
_entity.id
_entity.type
_entity.pdbx_description
1 polymer ?
#
loop_
_entity_poly.entity_id
_entity_poly.type
_entity_poly.pdbx_seq_one_letter_code
_entity_poly.pdbx_strand_id
1 'polypeptide(L)'
;MTGFPLEDTQLADDGGQIRWEGNQTIGRRLDQLADYLVIGGMEELHVTHYRRLAYAISRWPESMEALRHEGRLKQIPSIGPTIQHMVQQLVDTGTCDKWAQWAQRVPESVLDLAAIPGLGVKTARSLFMNYGIDGLPALQRALDAHRLADLQGIGPKTVVRIRQHLEAKARGEV
;
A
#
# COMPACT_ATOMS: atom_id res chain seq x y z
N MET A 1 4.09 5.55 24.49
CA MET A 1 4.38 5.68 23.05
C MET A 1 4.77 4.30 22.56
N THR A 2 3.77 3.46 22.29
CA THR A 2 4.01 2.13 21.72
C THR A 2 4.16 2.36 20.23
N GLY A 3 5.40 2.59 19.79
CA GLY A 3 5.72 2.70 18.37
C GLY A 3 5.25 1.45 17.65
N PHE A 4 4.88 1.60 16.38
CA PHE A 4 4.62 0.46 15.50
C PHE A 4 5.80 -0.51 15.62
N PRO A 5 5.65 -1.69 16.24
CA PRO A 5 6.81 -2.55 16.47
C PRO A 5 7.22 -3.10 15.11
N LEU A 6 8.25 -2.50 14.53
CA LEU A 6 8.94 -3.15 13.42
C LEU A 6 9.62 -4.37 14.00
N GLU A 7 9.28 -5.53 13.46
CA GLU A 7 10.01 -6.75 13.78
C GLU A 7 11.39 -6.65 13.13
N ASP A 8 12.42 -6.34 13.92
CA ASP A 8 13.79 -6.26 13.43
C ASP A 8 14.46 -7.64 13.38
N THR A 9 13.75 -8.60 12.80
CA THR A 9 14.18 -9.99 12.69
C THR A 9 14.57 -10.32 11.27
N GLN A 10 15.47 -11.30 11.13
CA GLN A 10 15.87 -11.82 9.85
C GLN A 10 14.91 -12.91 9.38
N LEU A 11 14.56 -12.90 8.09
CA LEU A 11 13.82 -13.95 7.42
C LEU A 11 14.54 -14.40 6.15
N ALA A 12 14.26 -15.61 5.68
CA ALA A 12 14.67 -16.05 4.35
C ALA A 12 13.56 -15.72 3.34
N ASP A 13 13.91 -15.10 2.21
CA ASP A 13 12.99 -14.96 1.08
C ASP A 13 12.87 -16.26 0.26
N ASP A 14 11.96 -16.29 -0.73
CA ASP A 14 11.74 -17.45 -1.62
C ASP A 14 12.99 -17.90 -2.38
N GLY A 15 13.99 -17.02 -2.51
CA GLY A 15 15.29 -17.30 -3.13
C GLY A 15 16.37 -17.75 -2.13
N GLY A 16 16.02 -17.94 -0.86
CA GLY A 16 16.94 -18.30 0.22
C GLY A 16 17.85 -17.16 0.67
N GLN A 17 17.60 -15.91 0.26
CA GLN A 17 18.39 -14.77 0.72
C GLN A 17 17.85 -14.25 2.05
N ILE A 18 18.76 -13.91 2.96
CA ILE A 18 18.39 -13.29 4.23
C ILE A 18 17.94 -11.85 3.99
N ARG A 19 16.76 -11.51 4.53
CA ARG A 19 16.11 -10.20 4.54
C ARG A 19 15.79 -9.79 5.98
N TRP A 20 15.44 -8.53 6.17
CA TRP A 20 14.94 -7.99 7.43
C TRP A 20 13.43 -7.77 7.36
N GLU A 21 12.65 -8.28 8.31
CA GLU A 21 11.19 -8.16 8.31
C GLU A 21 10.74 -6.71 8.45
N GLY A 22 11.45 -5.91 9.26
CA GLY A 22 11.25 -4.47 9.36
C GLY A 22 11.43 -3.77 8.00
N ASN A 23 12.44 -4.16 7.22
CA ASN A 23 12.66 -3.61 5.89
C ASN A 23 11.54 -4.02 4.92
N GLN A 24 11.07 -5.28 4.99
CA GLN A 24 9.91 -5.73 4.21
C GLN A 24 8.67 -4.92 4.56
N THR A 25 8.43 -4.69 5.85
CA THR A 25 7.29 -3.92 6.34
C THR A 25 7.32 -2.48 5.84
N ILE A 26 8.47 -1.81 5.91
CA ILE A 26 8.64 -0.45 5.36
C ILE A 26 8.42 -0.45 3.85
N GLY A 27 8.97 -1.44 3.14
CA GLY A 27 8.75 -1.61 1.70
C GLY A 27 7.27 -1.73 1.36
N ARG A 28 6.53 -2.62 2.05
CA ARG A 28 5.08 -2.79 1.88
C ARG A 28 4.32 -1.48 2.16
N ARG A 29 4.69 -0.73 3.21
CA ARG A 29 4.07 0.57 3.52
C ARG A 29 4.28 1.60 2.41
N LEU A 30 5.49 1.67 1.83
CA LEU A 30 5.77 2.56 0.70
C LEU A 30 5.04 2.14 -0.57
N ASP A 31 4.88 0.83 -0.81
CA ASP A 31 4.07 0.30 -1.90
C ASP A 31 2.57 0.64 -1.73
N GLN A 32 2.04 0.51 -0.52
CA GLN A 32 0.68 0.93 -0.21
C GLN A 32 0.50 2.44 -0.38
N LEU A 33 1.48 3.24 0.07
CA LEU A 33 1.47 4.70 -0.15
C LEU A 33 1.44 5.01 -1.65
N ALA A 34 2.26 4.32 -2.44
CA ALA A 34 2.26 4.50 -3.89
C ALA A 34 0.87 4.24 -4.50
N ASP A 35 0.19 3.16 -4.10
CA ASP A 35 -1.17 2.87 -4.56
C ASP A 35 -2.19 3.91 -4.15
N TYR A 36 -2.08 4.33 -2.90
CA TYR A 36 -2.94 5.34 -2.33
C TYR A 36 -2.84 6.67 -3.09
N LEU A 37 -1.62 7.08 -3.42
CA LEU A 37 -1.34 8.28 -4.20
C LEU A 37 -1.91 8.18 -5.63
N VAL A 38 -1.77 7.02 -6.30
CA VAL A 38 -2.37 6.80 -7.63
C VAL A 38 -3.89 6.91 -7.56
N ILE A 39 -4.53 6.24 -6.58
CA ILE A 39 -5.98 6.27 -6.40
C ILE A 39 -6.46 7.69 -6.17
N GLY A 40 -5.72 8.45 -5.37
CA GLY A 40 -5.99 9.86 -5.13
C GLY A 40 -5.70 10.80 -6.31
N GLY A 41 -5.14 10.30 -7.41
CA GLY A 41 -4.93 11.06 -8.62
C GLY A 41 -3.56 11.71 -8.77
N MET A 42 -2.57 11.29 -7.98
CA MET A 42 -1.17 11.67 -8.24
C MET A 42 -0.68 11.07 -9.56
N GLU A 43 0.16 11.83 -10.27
CA GLU A 43 0.80 11.42 -11.52
C GLU A 43 1.68 10.17 -11.35
N GLU A 44 1.57 9.20 -12.26
CA GLU A 44 2.24 7.89 -12.19
C GLU A 44 3.79 8.00 -12.13
N LEU A 45 4.35 9.02 -12.77
CA LEU A 45 5.79 9.30 -12.72
C LEU A 45 6.27 9.57 -11.29
N HIS A 46 5.53 10.38 -10.51
CA HIS A 46 5.87 10.66 -9.12
C HIS A 46 5.75 9.41 -8.25
N VAL A 47 4.73 8.59 -8.51
CA VAL A 47 4.48 7.35 -7.76
C VAL A 47 5.61 6.33 -7.95
N THR A 48 6.21 6.29 -9.14
CA THR A 48 7.31 5.36 -9.47
C THR A 48 8.50 5.53 -8.52
N HIS A 49 8.75 6.73 -7.99
CA HIS A 49 9.82 6.96 -7.01
C HIS A 49 9.58 6.20 -5.70
N TYR A 50 8.34 6.15 -5.21
CA TYR A 50 7.99 5.41 -3.99
C TYR A 50 8.11 3.89 -4.20
N ARG A 51 7.72 3.38 -5.37
CA ARG A 51 7.90 1.97 -5.74
C ARG A 51 9.37 1.56 -5.80
N ARG A 52 10.23 2.41 -6.38
CA ARG A 52 11.69 2.17 -6.40
C ARG A 52 12.29 2.22 -4.99
N LEU A 53 11.84 3.15 -4.16
CA LEU A 53 12.27 3.24 -2.77
C LEU A 53 11.84 2.01 -1.97
N ALA A 54 10.59 1.55 -2.13
CA ALA A 54 10.08 0.33 -1.50
C ALA A 54 10.95 -0.88 -1.84
N TYR A 55 11.30 -1.05 -3.12
CA TYR A 55 12.18 -2.11 -3.60
C TYR A 55 13.61 -2.00 -3.03
N ALA A 56 14.17 -0.79 -3.01
CA ALA A 56 15.52 -0.56 -2.50
C ALA A 56 15.62 -0.86 -1.00
N ILE A 57 14.63 -0.43 -0.21
CA ILE A 57 14.59 -0.65 1.23
C ILE A 57 14.35 -2.11 1.57
N SER A 58 13.37 -2.77 0.95
CA SER A 58 13.04 -4.18 1.27
C SER A 58 14.22 -5.12 1.02
N ARG A 59 15.11 -4.76 0.08
CA ARG A 59 16.29 -5.55 -0.28
C ARG A 59 17.58 -5.08 0.38
N TRP A 60 17.53 -4.02 1.20
CA TRP A 60 18.73 -3.50 1.84
C TRP A 60 19.31 -4.54 2.82
N PRO A 61 20.64 -4.77 2.82
CA PRO A 61 21.27 -5.84 3.59
C PRO A 61 21.34 -5.56 5.10
N GLU A 62 21.20 -4.31 5.52
CA GLU A 62 21.19 -3.89 6.93
C GLU A 62 19.77 -3.53 7.40
N SER A 63 19.51 -3.63 8.70
CA SER A 63 18.25 -3.18 9.30
C SER A 63 18.04 -1.66 9.12
N MET A 64 16.85 -1.26 8.68
CA MET A 64 16.45 0.16 8.66
C MET A 64 16.38 0.75 10.07
N GLU A 65 16.01 -0.05 11.07
CA GLU A 65 15.93 0.39 12.47
C GLU A 65 17.32 0.69 13.02
N ALA A 66 18.29 -0.22 12.80
CA ALA A 66 19.68 0.00 13.18
C ALA A 66 20.29 1.22 12.48
N LEU A 67 20.10 1.34 11.15
CA LEU A 67 20.59 2.49 10.39
C LEU A 67 19.95 3.81 10.85
N ARG A 68 18.68 3.79 11.28
CA ARG A 68 17.99 4.95 11.84
C ARG A 68 18.60 5.34 13.19
N HIS A 69 18.81 4.37 14.09
CA HIS A 69 19.42 4.58 15.40
C HIS A 69 20.84 5.17 15.28
N GLU A 70 21.62 4.70 14.30
CA GLU A 70 22.98 5.16 14.05
C GLU A 70 23.07 6.45 13.19
N GLY A 71 21.95 6.99 12.72
CA GLY A 71 21.95 8.18 11.85
C GLY A 71 22.57 7.94 10.46
N ARG A 72 22.55 6.68 9.99
CA ARG A 72 23.22 6.21 8.77
C ARG A 72 22.29 6.02 7.57
N LEU A 73 20.99 6.28 7.68
CA LEU A 73 20.02 6.13 6.57
C LEU A 73 20.42 6.84 5.27
N LYS A 74 21.16 7.96 5.35
CA LYS A 74 21.71 8.71 4.20
C LYS A 74 22.73 7.91 3.36
N GLN A 75 23.22 6.77 3.85
CA GLN A 75 24.15 5.89 3.14
C GLN A 75 23.44 5.10 2.03
N ILE A 76 22.11 4.97 2.09
CA ILE A 76 21.33 4.25 1.10
C ILE A 76 21.23 5.10 -0.18
N PRO A 77 21.69 4.59 -1.34
CA PRO A 77 21.54 5.29 -2.61
C PRO A 77 20.08 5.64 -2.87
N SER A 78 19.81 6.85 -3.36
CA SER A 78 18.46 7.40 -3.60
C SER A 78 17.69 7.90 -2.37
N ILE A 79 18.26 7.82 -1.16
CA ILE A 79 17.68 8.47 0.04
C ILE A 79 18.29 9.87 0.22
N GLY A 80 17.58 10.88 -0.26
CA GLY A 80 17.84 12.29 0.08
C GLY A 80 17.21 12.71 1.42
N PRO A 81 17.41 13.95 1.89
CA PRO A 81 16.93 14.42 3.20
C PRO A 81 15.42 14.22 3.42
N THR A 82 14.60 14.50 2.40
CA THR A 82 13.14 14.32 2.47
C THR A 82 12.76 12.84 2.64
N ILE A 83 13.44 11.95 1.93
CA ILE A 83 13.17 10.51 2.00
C ILE A 83 13.69 9.95 3.32
N GLN A 84 14.83 10.42 3.80
CA GLN A 84 15.36 10.06 5.11
C GLN A 84 14.33 10.35 6.21
N HIS A 85 13.76 11.56 6.20
CA HIS A 85 12.74 11.94 7.17
C HIS A 85 11.50 11.03 7.09
N MET A 86 11.03 10.74 5.87
CA MET A 86 9.91 9.82 5.65
C MET A 86 10.20 8.42 6.19
N VAL A 87 11.39 7.86 5.93
CA VAL A 87 11.77 6.54 6.42
C VAL A 87 11.87 6.52 7.95
N GLN A 88 12.39 7.58 8.57
CA GLN A 88 12.38 7.71 10.04
C GLN A 88 10.96 7.68 10.61
N GLN A 89 10.02 8.40 9.99
CA GLN A 89 8.61 8.36 10.42
C GLN A 89 7.99 6.97 10.27
N LEU A 90 8.26 6.29 9.15
CA LEU A 90 7.79 4.93 8.91
C LEU A 90 8.37 3.93 9.92
N VAL A 91 9.64 4.11 10.30
CA VAL A 91 10.29 3.30 11.35
C VAL A 91 9.65 3.54 12.71
N ASP A 92 9.43 4.80 13.07
CA ASP A 92 9.00 5.16 14.42
C ASP A 92 7.49 4.94 14.64
N THR A 93 6.68 5.12 13.60
CA THR A 93 5.21 5.20 13.70
C THR A 93 4.45 4.29 12.74
N GLY A 94 5.11 3.69 11.76
CA GLY A 94 4.47 2.91 10.71
C GLY A 94 3.70 3.75 9.68
N THR A 95 3.72 5.08 9.79
CA THR A 95 3.09 6.04 8.86
C THR A 95 4.02 7.24 8.60
N CYS A 96 3.61 8.19 7.76
CA CYS A 96 4.39 9.39 7.46
C CYS A 96 3.49 10.58 7.13
N ASP A 97 4.05 11.79 7.12
CA ASP A 97 3.26 13.01 6.85
C ASP A 97 2.58 12.99 5.48
N LYS A 98 3.23 12.37 4.49
CA LYS A 98 2.66 12.22 3.15
C LYS A 98 1.38 11.40 3.18
N TRP A 99 1.33 10.38 4.02
CA TRP A 99 0.14 9.56 4.22
C TRP A 99 -0.97 10.38 4.87
N ALA A 100 -0.66 11.06 5.99
CA ALA A 100 -1.61 11.90 6.71
C ALA A 100 -2.19 13.04 5.84
N GLN A 101 -1.38 13.63 4.97
CA GLN A 101 -1.82 14.63 4.00
C GLN A 101 -2.89 14.08 3.04
N TRP A 102 -2.69 12.85 2.56
CA TRP A 102 -3.59 12.23 1.58
C TRP A 102 -4.85 11.63 2.23
N ALA A 103 -4.76 11.21 3.50
CA ALA A 103 -5.89 10.81 4.35
C ALA A 103 -7.02 11.83 4.40
N GLN A 104 -6.71 13.12 4.24
CA GLN A 104 -7.71 14.19 4.22
C GLN A 104 -8.52 14.25 2.91
N ARG A 105 -8.05 13.58 1.84
CA ARG A 105 -8.62 13.67 0.48
C ARG A 105 -9.24 12.37 0.00
N VAL A 106 -8.70 11.25 0.44
CA VAL A 106 -9.09 9.92 0.00
C VAL A 106 -9.22 9.05 1.25
N PRO A 107 -10.32 8.35 1.50
CA PRO A 107 -10.38 7.48 2.67
C PRO A 107 -9.47 6.26 2.46
N GLU A 108 -8.77 5.80 3.50
CA GLU A 108 -7.85 4.65 3.38
C GLU A 108 -8.55 3.36 2.94
N SER A 109 -9.86 3.23 3.18
CA SER A 109 -10.69 2.10 2.75
C SER A 109 -10.70 1.87 1.24
N VAL A 110 -10.26 2.84 0.41
CA VAL A 110 -10.08 2.61 -1.03
C VAL A 110 -8.93 1.65 -1.33
N LEU A 111 -7.94 1.53 -0.43
CA LEU A 111 -6.83 0.60 -0.59
C LEU A 111 -7.32 -0.85 -0.54
N ASP A 112 -8.38 -1.13 0.23
CA ASP A 112 -9.01 -2.45 0.25
C ASP A 112 -9.57 -2.83 -1.12
N LEU A 113 -10.00 -1.85 -1.93
CA LEU A 113 -10.47 -2.11 -3.30
C LEU A 113 -9.32 -2.55 -4.21
N ALA A 114 -8.14 -1.95 -4.04
CA ALA A 114 -6.95 -2.30 -4.81
C ALA A 114 -6.37 -3.67 -4.40
N ALA A 115 -6.59 -4.08 -3.15
CA ALA A 115 -6.20 -5.40 -2.64
C ALA A 115 -7.05 -6.55 -3.23
N ILE A 116 -8.21 -6.26 -3.84
CA ILE A 116 -9.05 -7.29 -4.48
C ILE A 116 -8.29 -7.88 -5.69
N PRO A 117 -8.06 -9.21 -5.70
CA PRO A 117 -7.35 -9.86 -6.79
C PRO A 117 -7.97 -9.56 -8.17
N GLY A 118 -7.18 -8.97 -9.05
CA GLY A 118 -7.57 -8.67 -10.42
C GLY A 118 -8.31 -7.34 -10.63
N LEU A 119 -8.53 -6.52 -9.60
CA LEU A 119 -8.96 -5.11 -9.78
C LEU A 119 -7.75 -4.22 -10.01
N GLY A 120 -6.81 -4.26 -9.07
CA GLY A 120 -5.67 -3.38 -9.06
C GLY A 120 -6.03 -1.90 -8.93
N VAL A 121 -4.99 -1.08 -8.96
CA VAL A 121 -5.00 0.31 -8.52
C VAL A 121 -5.78 1.24 -9.47
N LYS A 122 -5.65 1.01 -10.78
CA LYS A 122 -6.35 1.81 -11.81
C LYS A 122 -7.87 1.61 -11.73
N THR A 123 -8.30 0.39 -11.46
CA THR A 123 -9.72 0.07 -11.27
C THR A 123 -10.22 0.66 -9.95
N ALA A 124 -9.48 0.50 -8.85
CA ALA A 124 -9.82 1.12 -7.57
C ALA A 124 -9.96 2.65 -7.69
N ARG A 125 -9.05 3.32 -8.41
CA ARG A 125 -9.15 4.74 -8.76
C ARG A 125 -10.45 5.06 -9.47
N SER A 126 -10.80 4.31 -10.52
CA SER A 126 -12.04 4.53 -11.28
C SER A 126 -13.28 4.35 -10.39
N LEU A 127 -13.32 3.29 -9.58
CA LEU A 127 -14.39 3.00 -8.62
C LEU A 127 -14.60 4.17 -7.65
N PHE A 128 -13.52 4.71 -7.08
CA PHE A 128 -13.59 5.84 -6.16
C PHE A 128 -13.94 7.15 -6.89
N MET A 129 -13.16 7.54 -7.89
CA MET A 129 -13.25 8.87 -8.51
C MET A 129 -14.49 9.04 -9.40
N ASN A 130 -14.89 8.00 -10.14
CA ASN A 130 -15.99 8.11 -11.11
C ASN A 130 -17.33 7.65 -10.53
N TYR A 131 -17.31 6.71 -9.58
CA TYR A 131 -18.51 6.03 -9.09
C TYR A 131 -18.74 6.22 -7.58
N GLY A 132 -17.85 6.91 -6.87
CA GLY A 132 -18.00 7.20 -5.44
C GLY A 132 -17.92 5.97 -4.54
N ILE A 133 -17.31 4.87 -5.03
CA ILE A 133 -17.12 3.65 -4.25
C ILE A 133 -15.86 3.80 -3.42
N ASP A 134 -16.03 4.13 -2.14
CA ASP A 134 -14.98 4.54 -1.21
C ASP A 134 -14.46 3.40 -0.31
N GLY A 135 -14.92 2.18 -0.53
CA GLY A 135 -14.45 1.00 0.20
C GLY A 135 -15.35 -0.22 0.01
N LEU A 136 -15.03 -1.30 0.71
CA LEU A 136 -15.74 -2.57 0.58
C LEU A 136 -17.25 -2.48 0.89
N PRO A 137 -17.71 -1.72 1.91
CA PRO A 137 -19.15 -1.57 2.16
C PRO A 137 -19.88 -0.91 0.98
N ALA A 138 -19.29 0.10 0.35
CA ALA A 138 -19.87 0.73 -0.84
C ALA A 138 -19.83 -0.22 -2.05
N LEU A 139 -18.76 -1.00 -2.19
CA LEU A 139 -18.63 -2.00 -3.25
C LEU A 139 -19.69 -3.10 -3.11
N GLN A 140 -19.94 -3.59 -1.89
CA GLN A 140 -20.97 -4.58 -1.61
C GLN A 140 -22.36 -4.05 -2.02
N ARG A 141 -22.71 -2.82 -1.63
CA ARG A 141 -23.99 -2.20 -2.04
C ARG A 141 -24.13 -2.10 -3.56
N ALA A 142 -23.04 -1.76 -4.26
CA ALA A 142 -23.04 -1.68 -5.72
C ALA A 142 -23.18 -3.07 -6.38
N LEU A 143 -22.60 -4.12 -5.77
CA LEU A 143 -22.74 -5.50 -6.20
C LEU A 143 -24.18 -5.99 -6.04
N ASP A 144 -24.79 -5.76 -4.87
CA ASP A 144 -26.15 -6.19 -4.53
C ASP A 144 -27.19 -5.49 -5.41
N ALA A 145 -26.94 -4.24 -5.79
CA ALA A 145 -27.77 -3.49 -6.73
C ALA A 145 -27.54 -3.88 -8.20
N HIS A 146 -26.70 -4.87 -8.49
CA HIS A 146 -26.28 -5.29 -9.84
C HIS A 146 -25.65 -4.18 -10.71
N ARG A 147 -25.20 -3.08 -10.10
CA ARG A 147 -24.67 -1.90 -10.81
C ARG A 147 -23.22 -2.06 -11.28
N LEU A 148 -22.48 -3.03 -10.74
CA LEU A 148 -21.07 -3.22 -11.08
C LEU A 148 -20.84 -3.62 -12.54
N ALA A 149 -21.79 -4.33 -13.15
CA ALA A 149 -21.66 -4.78 -14.55
C ALA A 149 -21.75 -3.63 -15.56
N ASP A 150 -22.35 -2.50 -15.16
CA ASP A 150 -22.51 -1.31 -16.00
C ASP A 150 -21.30 -0.38 -15.92
N LEU A 151 -20.36 -0.62 -15.00
CA LEU A 151 -19.21 0.24 -14.79
C LEU A 151 -18.14 -0.03 -15.85
N GLN A 152 -17.69 1.03 -16.52
CA GLN A 152 -16.61 0.94 -17.50
C GLN A 152 -15.36 0.31 -16.87
N GLY A 153 -14.85 -0.75 -17.52
CA GLY A 153 -13.67 -1.50 -17.06
C GLY A 153 -13.99 -2.66 -16.11
N ILE A 154 -15.24 -2.84 -15.69
CA ILE A 154 -15.68 -3.96 -14.86
C ILE A 154 -16.42 -4.98 -15.73
N GLY A 155 -15.72 -6.04 -16.14
CA GLY A 155 -16.32 -7.14 -16.87
C GLY A 155 -16.98 -8.18 -15.94
N PRO A 156 -17.77 -9.12 -16.50
CA PRO A 156 -18.43 -10.18 -15.72
C PRO A 156 -17.48 -11.00 -14.84
N LYS A 157 -16.27 -11.30 -15.36
CA LYS A 157 -15.23 -12.00 -14.59
C LYS A 157 -14.76 -11.20 -13.37
N THR A 158 -14.67 -9.88 -13.50
CA THR A 158 -14.27 -8.98 -12.42
C THR A 158 -15.37 -8.93 -11.35
N VAL A 159 -16.65 -8.87 -11.75
CA VAL A 159 -17.78 -8.94 -10.81
C VAL A 159 -17.76 -10.23 -9.99
N VAL A 160 -17.48 -11.38 -10.63
CA VAL A 160 -17.35 -12.66 -9.92
C VAL A 160 -16.21 -12.63 -8.91
N ARG A 161 -15.04 -12.09 -9.27
CA ARG A 161 -13.90 -11.95 -8.35
C ARG A 161 -14.21 -11.05 -7.16
N ILE A 162 -14.88 -9.92 -7.41
CA ILE A 162 -15.32 -9.00 -6.35
C ILE A 162 -16.24 -9.74 -5.38
N ARG A 163 -17.25 -10.44 -5.89
CA ARG A 163 -18.17 -11.23 -5.06
C ARG A 163 -17.42 -12.25 -4.21
N GLN A 164 -16.57 -13.07 -4.83
CA GLN A 164 -15.80 -14.10 -4.14
C GLN A 164 -14.92 -13.50 -3.03
N HIS A 165 -14.28 -12.37 -3.30
CA HIS A 165 -13.44 -11.70 -2.30
C HIS A 165 -14.26 -11.15 -1.13
N LEU A 166 -15.40 -10.51 -1.39
CA LEU A 166 -16.29 -9.98 -0.35
C LEU A 166 -16.87 -11.10 0.51
N GLU A 167 -17.28 -12.21 -0.11
CA GLU A 167 -17.78 -13.40 0.60
C GLU A 167 -16.68 -14.05 1.46
N ALA A 168 -15.46 -14.18 0.94
CA ALA A 168 -14.34 -14.73 1.69
C ALA A 168 -13.97 -13.85 2.90
N LYS A 169 -14.01 -12.52 2.73
CA LYS A 169 -13.78 -11.57 3.83
C LYS A 169 -14.90 -11.66 4.88
N ALA A 170 -16.15 -11.86 4.47
CA ALA A 170 -17.27 -12.09 5.38
C ALA A 170 -17.14 -13.40 6.19
N ARG A 171 -16.46 -14.41 5.63
CA ARG A 171 -16.13 -15.68 6.32
C ARG A 171 -14.84 -15.61 7.15
N GLY A 172 -14.08 -14.52 7.08
CA GLY A 172 -12.80 -14.36 7.78
C GLY A 172 -11.65 -15.15 7.15
N GLU A 173 -11.75 -15.51 5.87
CA GLU A 173 -10.73 -16.26 5.13
C GLU A 173 -9.61 -15.37 4.55
N VAL A 174 -9.85 -14.05 4.51
CA VAL A 174 -8.97 -12.98 4.00
C VAL A 174 -9.25 -11.64 4.68
#